data_AF-A0A382P2S6-F1
#
_entry.id   AF-A0A382P2S6-F1
#
_cell.length_a   1.000
_cell.length_b   1.000
_cell.length_c   1.000
_cell.angle_alpha   90.00
_cell.angle_beta   90.00
_cell.angle_gamma   90.00
#
_symmetry.space_group_name_H-M   'P 1'
#
loop_
_entity.id
_entity.type
_entity.pdbx_description
1 polymer ?
#
loop_
_entity_poly.entity_id
_entity_poly.type
_entity_poly.pdbx_seq_one_letter_code
_entity_poly.pdbx_strand_id
1 'polypeptide(L)'
;EISEKLNNEGEQRIDHRNLGELCLNRGYRERSENHFKAALEISLRAADKKEIATDYRHLGNLSFNNGKRDDAEKFYRDALNLTLEVGDKNGTAQDYTYIGNLNFKDGKFEEAETNFDKAIDYFKETDNKASLLQLLLTVARMELMLSRMEASEKYLDPVKKICKDLGDPEDLVKSIEEIEKIKDSVDPNG
;
A
#
# COMPACT_ATOMS: atom_id res chain seq x y z
N GLU A 1 -6.68 -34.98 -9.85
CA GLU A 1 -7.09 -34.16 -11.01
C GLU A 1 -7.62 -32.77 -10.65
N ILE A 2 -8.81 -32.57 -10.06
CA ILE A 2 -9.32 -31.20 -9.79
C ILE A 2 -8.45 -30.42 -8.78
N SER A 3 -8.05 -31.06 -7.67
CA SER A 3 -7.17 -30.42 -6.66
C SER A 3 -5.78 -30.09 -7.22
N GLU A 4 -5.30 -30.84 -8.20
CA GLU A 4 -3.98 -30.67 -8.81
C GLU A 4 -4.00 -29.57 -9.89
N LYS A 5 -5.11 -29.49 -10.63
CA LYS A 5 -5.39 -28.39 -11.56
C LYS A 5 -5.58 -27.05 -10.84
N LEU A 6 -6.31 -27.05 -9.72
CA LEU A 6 -6.49 -25.86 -8.88
C LEU A 6 -5.17 -25.41 -8.24
N ASN A 7 -4.32 -26.35 -7.81
CA ASN A 7 -2.99 -26.02 -7.27
C ASN A 7 -2.10 -25.36 -8.34
N ASN A 8 -2.18 -25.81 -9.58
CA ASN A 8 -1.47 -25.21 -10.71
C ASN A 8 -2.01 -23.82 -11.07
N GLU A 9 -3.32 -23.60 -11.00
CA GLU A 9 -3.91 -22.28 -11.28
C GLU A 9 -3.49 -21.21 -10.25
N GLY A 10 -3.36 -21.56 -8.97
CA GLY A 10 -2.85 -20.65 -7.94
C GLY A 10 -1.41 -20.19 -8.21
N GLU A 11 -0.53 -21.13 -8.59
CA GLU A 11 0.86 -20.84 -8.97
C GLU A 11 0.92 -19.99 -10.25
N GLN A 12 0.15 -20.35 -11.29
CA GLN A 12 0.08 -19.58 -12.54
C GLN A 12 -0.37 -18.12 -12.33
N ARG A 13 -1.34 -17.90 -11.43
CA ARG A 13 -1.79 -16.56 -11.08
C ARG A 13 -0.66 -15.75 -10.44
N ILE A 14 0.08 -16.33 -9.51
CA ILE A 14 1.23 -15.67 -8.86
C ILE A 14 2.32 -15.37 -9.91
N ASP A 15 2.62 -16.31 -10.80
CA ASP A 15 3.57 -16.11 -11.89
C ASP A 15 3.15 -14.97 -12.82
N HIS A 16 1.86 -14.90 -13.17
CA HIS A 16 1.32 -13.80 -13.96
C HIS A 16 1.47 -12.46 -13.24
N ARG A 17 1.21 -12.37 -11.94
CA ARG A 17 1.45 -11.12 -11.18
C ARG A 17 2.93 -10.73 -11.23
N ASN A 18 3.82 -11.65 -10.94
CA ASN A 18 5.27 -11.40 -10.93
C ASN A 18 5.79 -10.95 -12.31
N LEU A 19 5.35 -11.61 -13.38
CA LEU A 19 5.67 -11.22 -14.76
C LEU A 19 5.07 -9.86 -15.13
N GLY A 20 3.86 -9.57 -14.66
CA GLY A 20 3.20 -8.29 -14.83
C GLY A 20 3.99 -7.14 -14.19
N GLU A 21 4.45 -7.32 -12.96
CA GLU A 21 5.30 -6.37 -12.24
C GLU A 21 6.66 -6.19 -12.90
N LEU A 22 7.30 -7.29 -13.30
CA LEU A 22 8.57 -7.23 -14.03
C LEU A 22 8.44 -6.46 -15.35
N CYS A 23 7.35 -6.68 -16.08
CA CYS A 23 7.06 -5.94 -17.31
C CYS A 23 6.82 -4.46 -17.02
N LEU A 24 6.06 -4.13 -15.97
CA LEU A 24 5.79 -2.75 -15.55
C LEU A 24 7.09 -2.00 -15.22
N ASN A 25 7.95 -2.62 -14.41
CA ASN A 25 9.24 -2.05 -14.02
C ASN A 25 10.19 -1.82 -15.21
N ARG A 26 10.02 -2.58 -16.30
CA ARG A 26 10.76 -2.41 -17.56
C ARG A 26 10.06 -1.48 -18.57
N GLY A 27 8.91 -0.91 -18.23
CA GLY A 27 8.13 -0.04 -19.09
C GLY A 27 7.31 -0.76 -20.17
N TYR A 28 7.23 -2.10 -20.14
CA TYR A 28 6.43 -2.90 -21.07
C TYR A 28 4.95 -2.93 -20.64
N ARG A 29 4.29 -1.77 -20.75
CA ARG A 29 2.93 -1.53 -20.23
C ARG A 29 1.88 -2.51 -20.74
N GLU A 30 1.85 -2.77 -22.05
CA GLU A 30 0.87 -3.70 -22.64
C GLU A 30 1.06 -5.14 -22.14
N ARG A 31 2.31 -5.61 -22.07
CA ARG A 31 2.61 -6.95 -21.54
C ARG A 31 2.26 -7.06 -20.06
N SER A 32 2.52 -6.01 -19.30
CA SER A 32 2.11 -5.91 -17.89
C SER A 32 0.60 -6.04 -17.74
N GLU A 33 -0.17 -5.29 -18.54
CA GLU A 33 -1.63 -5.36 -18.53
C GLU A 33 -2.15 -6.77 -18.85
N ASN A 34 -1.60 -7.42 -19.88
CA ASN A 34 -1.99 -8.77 -20.26
C ASN A 34 -1.74 -9.78 -19.14
N HIS A 35 -0.61 -9.69 -18.46
CA HIS A 35 -0.28 -10.55 -17.34
C HIS A 35 -1.19 -10.32 -16.13
N PHE A 36 -1.45 -9.06 -15.75
CA PHE A 36 -2.36 -8.77 -14.64
C PHE A 36 -3.81 -9.18 -14.95
N LYS A 37 -4.28 -9.03 -16.20
CA LYS A 37 -5.59 -9.55 -16.62
C LYS A 37 -5.67 -11.07 -16.57
N ALA A 38 -4.61 -11.78 -16.98
CA ALA A 38 -4.56 -13.23 -16.89
C ALA A 38 -4.63 -13.72 -15.42
N ALA A 39 -3.94 -13.05 -14.49
CA ALA A 39 -4.06 -13.33 -13.07
C ALA A 39 -5.50 -13.09 -12.55
N LEU A 40 -6.09 -11.96 -12.93
CA LEU A 40 -7.47 -11.62 -12.57
C LEU A 40 -8.48 -12.67 -13.09
N GLU A 41 -8.33 -13.13 -14.33
CA GLU A 41 -9.20 -14.17 -14.91
C GLU A 41 -9.14 -15.47 -14.11
N ILE A 42 -7.95 -15.86 -13.63
CA ILE A 42 -7.79 -17.03 -12.76
C ILE A 42 -8.52 -16.82 -11.43
N SER A 43 -8.32 -15.68 -10.77
CA SER A 43 -8.98 -15.35 -9.50
C SER A 43 -10.50 -15.29 -9.62
N LEU A 44 -11.01 -14.75 -10.74
CA LEU A 44 -12.44 -14.71 -11.06
C LEU A 44 -13.02 -16.12 -11.23
N ARG A 45 -12.33 -17.01 -11.95
CA ARG A 45 -12.77 -18.42 -12.09
C ARG A 45 -12.78 -19.17 -10.77
N ALA A 46 -11.83 -18.86 -9.88
CA ALA A 46 -11.78 -19.42 -8.53
C ALA A 46 -12.82 -18.78 -7.58
N ALA A 47 -13.44 -17.67 -7.97
CA ALA A 47 -14.32 -16.85 -7.13
C ALA A 47 -13.66 -16.40 -5.80
N ASP A 48 -12.33 -16.28 -5.77
CA ASP A 48 -11.59 -15.87 -4.58
C ASP A 48 -11.48 -14.34 -4.52
N LYS A 49 -12.32 -13.73 -3.68
CA LYS A 49 -12.41 -12.27 -3.53
C LYS A 49 -11.14 -11.62 -3.02
N LYS A 50 -10.35 -12.29 -2.17
CA LYS A 50 -9.07 -11.74 -1.69
C LYS A 50 -8.06 -11.65 -2.83
N GLU A 51 -8.09 -12.64 -3.69
CA GLU A 51 -7.20 -12.72 -4.84
C GLU A 51 -7.62 -11.75 -5.94
N ILE A 52 -8.93 -11.63 -6.20
CA ILE A 52 -9.48 -10.59 -7.09
C ILE A 52 -9.07 -9.19 -6.60
N ALA A 53 -9.18 -8.90 -5.29
CA ALA A 53 -8.77 -7.62 -4.74
C ALA A 53 -7.26 -7.35 -4.95
N THR A 54 -6.43 -8.39 -4.83
CA THR A 54 -4.99 -8.30 -5.12
C THR A 54 -4.72 -7.99 -6.59
N ASP A 55 -5.43 -8.65 -7.51
CA ASP A 55 -5.31 -8.37 -8.94
C ASP A 55 -5.78 -6.95 -9.31
N TYR A 56 -6.85 -6.46 -8.68
CA TYR A 56 -7.27 -5.08 -8.83
C TYR A 56 -6.21 -4.08 -8.34
N ARG A 57 -5.52 -4.33 -7.23
CA ARG A 57 -4.41 -3.47 -6.81
C ARG A 57 -3.28 -3.42 -7.85
N HIS A 58 -2.92 -4.54 -8.47
CA HIS A 58 -1.91 -4.55 -9.53
C HIS A 58 -2.36 -3.75 -10.76
N LEU A 59 -3.62 -3.89 -11.19
CA LEU A 59 -4.19 -3.09 -12.27
C LEU A 59 -4.29 -1.61 -11.92
N GLY A 60 -4.62 -1.28 -10.67
CA GLY A 60 -4.62 0.09 -10.16
C GLY A 60 -3.23 0.71 -10.21
N ASN A 61 -2.20 -0.02 -9.78
CA ASN A 61 -0.80 0.41 -9.86
C ASN A 61 -0.37 0.63 -11.32
N LEU A 62 -0.74 -0.26 -12.24
CA LEU A 62 -0.48 -0.08 -13.66
C LEU A 62 -1.16 1.18 -14.22
N SER A 63 -2.44 1.39 -13.92
CA SER A 63 -3.19 2.58 -14.32
C SER A 63 -2.57 3.86 -13.79
N PHE A 64 -2.15 3.86 -12.52
CA PHE A 64 -1.47 4.97 -11.88
C PHE A 64 -0.15 5.31 -12.60
N ASN A 65 0.69 4.31 -12.89
CA ASN A 65 1.95 4.47 -13.64
C ASN A 65 1.75 4.92 -15.10
N ASN A 66 0.55 4.70 -15.64
CA ASN A 66 0.15 5.17 -16.97
C ASN A 66 -0.50 6.55 -16.94
N GLY A 67 -0.60 7.20 -15.77
CA GLY A 67 -1.26 8.50 -15.62
C GLY A 67 -2.79 8.43 -15.68
N LYS A 68 -3.38 7.24 -15.71
CA LYS A 68 -4.83 7.02 -15.72
C LYS A 68 -5.35 7.02 -14.27
N ARG A 69 -5.46 8.21 -13.68
CA ARG A 69 -5.78 8.38 -12.26
C ARG A 69 -7.18 7.87 -11.89
N ASP A 70 -8.19 8.17 -12.70
CA ASP A 70 -9.58 7.71 -12.46
C ASP A 70 -9.69 6.18 -12.49
N ASP A 71 -9.02 5.54 -13.45
CA ASP A 71 -8.97 4.07 -13.54
C ASP A 71 -8.27 3.46 -12.33
N ALA A 72 -7.17 4.07 -11.87
CA ALA A 72 -6.46 3.62 -10.68
C ALA A 72 -7.34 3.71 -9.42
N GLU A 73 -8.04 4.84 -9.23
CA GLU A 73 -8.97 5.02 -8.12
C GLU A 73 -10.07 3.95 -8.14
N LYS A 74 -10.67 3.72 -9.31
CA LYS A 74 -11.70 2.70 -9.48
C LYS A 74 -11.20 1.32 -9.07
N PHE A 75 -10.02 0.91 -9.54
CA PHE A 75 -9.46 -0.40 -9.18
C PHE A 75 -9.16 -0.53 -7.68
N TYR A 76 -8.59 0.50 -7.05
CA TYR A 76 -8.34 0.46 -5.61
C TYR A 76 -9.64 0.43 -4.78
N ARG A 77 -10.68 1.12 -5.23
CA ARG A 77 -12.01 1.06 -4.58
C ARG A 77 -12.70 -0.28 -4.78
N ASP A 78 -12.57 -0.88 -5.96
CA ASP A 78 -13.09 -2.22 -6.24
C ASP A 78 -12.38 -3.26 -5.34
N ALA A 79 -11.06 -3.13 -5.15
CA ALA A 79 -10.31 -3.95 -4.19
C ALA A 79 -10.77 -3.73 -2.74
N LEU A 80 -10.91 -2.47 -2.31
CA LEU A 80 -11.38 -2.09 -0.98
C LEU A 80 -12.75 -2.70 -0.66
N ASN A 81 -13.69 -2.64 -1.60
CA ASN A 81 -15.02 -3.20 -1.42
C ASN A 81 -14.96 -4.72 -1.18
N LEU A 82 -14.11 -5.43 -1.92
CA LEU A 82 -13.94 -6.87 -1.76
C LEU A 82 -13.26 -7.24 -0.45
N THR A 83 -12.21 -6.52 -0.03
CA THR A 83 -11.50 -6.81 1.22
C THR A 83 -12.38 -6.53 2.44
N LEU A 84 -13.16 -5.45 2.40
CA LEU A 84 -14.19 -5.16 3.41
C LEU A 84 -15.25 -6.26 3.46
N GLU A 85 -15.74 -6.72 2.32
CA GLU A 85 -16.77 -7.76 2.25
C GLU A 85 -16.32 -9.08 2.89
N VAL A 86 -15.07 -9.48 2.68
CA VAL A 86 -14.52 -10.73 3.24
C VAL A 86 -13.83 -10.56 4.59
N GLY A 87 -13.84 -9.36 5.17
CA GLY A 87 -13.20 -9.05 6.45
C GLY A 87 -11.68 -9.19 6.43
N ASP A 88 -11.03 -9.00 5.27
CA ASP A 88 -9.57 -9.01 5.16
C ASP A 88 -8.98 -7.68 5.60
N LYS A 89 -8.78 -7.53 6.92
CA LYS A 89 -8.24 -6.30 7.51
C LYS A 89 -6.89 -5.87 6.94
N ASN A 90 -6.00 -6.83 6.65
CA ASN A 90 -4.70 -6.53 6.04
C ASN A 90 -4.88 -5.98 4.61
N GLY A 91 -5.74 -6.64 3.82
CA GLY A 91 -6.09 -6.16 2.48
C GLY A 91 -6.72 -4.77 2.51
N THR A 92 -7.70 -4.56 3.39
CA THR A 92 -8.38 -3.26 3.58
C THR A 92 -7.41 -2.14 3.96
N ALA A 93 -6.46 -2.41 4.86
CA ALA A 93 -5.43 -1.43 5.21
C ALA A 93 -4.54 -1.07 4.01
N GLN A 94 -4.18 -2.06 3.20
CA GLN A 94 -3.41 -1.84 1.97
C GLN A 94 -4.22 -1.02 0.95
N ASP A 95 -5.50 -1.33 0.75
CA ASP A 95 -6.36 -0.61 -0.19
C ASP A 95 -6.52 0.86 0.20
N TYR A 96 -6.77 1.14 1.49
CA TYR A 96 -6.77 2.52 2.01
C TYR A 96 -5.42 3.21 1.82
N THR A 97 -4.31 2.50 1.98
CA THR A 97 -2.96 3.05 1.72
C THR A 97 -2.80 3.45 0.25
N TYR A 98 -3.25 2.61 -0.69
CA TYR A 98 -3.19 2.93 -2.12
C TYR A 98 -4.04 4.16 -2.48
N ILE A 99 -5.25 4.27 -1.93
CA ILE A 99 -6.13 5.43 -2.13
C ILE A 99 -5.52 6.69 -1.50
N GLY A 100 -4.94 6.58 -0.29
CA GLY A 100 -4.25 7.69 0.37
C GLY A 100 -3.06 8.20 -0.46
N ASN A 101 -2.25 7.30 -0.99
CA ASN A 101 -1.14 7.64 -1.89
C ASN A 101 -1.61 8.33 -3.17
N LEU A 102 -2.71 7.85 -3.77
CA LEU A 102 -3.31 8.47 -4.94
C LEU A 102 -3.76 9.92 -4.63
N ASN A 103 -4.52 10.10 -3.56
CA ASN A 103 -4.99 11.41 -3.11
C ASN A 103 -3.84 12.37 -2.81
N PHE A 104 -2.78 11.90 -2.15
CA PHE A 104 -1.60 12.72 -1.87
C PHE A 104 -0.93 13.18 -3.17
N LYS A 105 -0.81 12.29 -4.15
CA LYS A 105 -0.22 12.60 -5.46
C LYS A 105 -1.09 13.55 -6.29
N ASP A 106 -2.38 13.65 -5.98
CA ASP A 106 -3.31 14.61 -6.59
C ASP A 106 -3.42 15.92 -5.79
N GLY A 107 -2.64 16.09 -4.72
CA GLY A 107 -2.66 17.28 -3.88
C GLY A 107 -3.87 17.35 -2.93
N LYS A 108 -4.67 16.28 -2.82
CA LYS A 108 -5.82 16.16 -1.93
C LYS A 108 -5.36 15.71 -0.54
N PHE A 109 -4.59 16.56 0.14
CA PHE A 109 -3.85 16.17 1.35
C PHE A 109 -4.77 15.77 2.51
N GLU A 110 -5.88 16.47 2.76
CA GLU A 110 -6.81 16.08 3.84
C GLU A 110 -7.48 14.72 3.56
N GLU A 111 -7.82 14.45 2.30
CA GLU A 111 -8.38 13.16 1.90
C GLU A 111 -7.34 12.05 2.00
N ALA A 112 -6.07 12.33 1.66
CA ALA A 112 -4.98 11.39 1.82
C ALA A 112 -4.80 11.01 3.30
N GLU A 113 -4.74 12.01 4.17
CA GLU A 113 -4.62 11.83 5.62
C GLU A 113 -5.74 10.95 6.17
N THR A 114 -6.98 11.24 5.78
CA THR A 114 -8.16 10.45 6.18
C THR A 114 -8.05 8.98 5.78
N ASN A 115 -7.49 8.69 4.60
CA ASN A 115 -7.30 7.31 4.15
C ASN A 115 -6.12 6.64 4.87
N PHE A 116 -5.04 7.36 5.15
CA PHE A 116 -3.92 6.83 5.93
C PHE A 116 -4.32 6.52 7.37
N ASP A 117 -5.10 7.37 8.03
CA ASP A 117 -5.61 7.11 9.38
C ASP A 117 -6.46 5.84 9.41
N LYS A 118 -7.35 5.64 8.41
CA LYS A 118 -8.11 4.39 8.28
C LYS A 118 -7.19 3.18 8.08
N ALA A 119 -6.19 3.27 7.20
CA ALA A 119 -5.24 2.18 6.98
C ALA A 119 -4.47 1.83 8.27
N ILE A 120 -4.04 2.83 9.03
CA ILE A 120 -3.37 2.67 10.32
C ILE A 120 -4.27 1.93 11.31
N ASP A 121 -5.55 2.32 11.42
CA ASP A 121 -6.49 1.67 12.33
C ASP A 121 -6.73 0.21 11.96
N TYR A 122 -6.89 -0.12 10.68
CA TYR A 122 -6.97 -1.51 10.25
C TYR A 122 -5.68 -2.28 10.52
N PHE A 123 -4.50 -1.71 10.26
CA PHE A 123 -3.23 -2.39 10.55
C PHE A 123 -3.02 -2.64 12.05
N LYS A 124 -3.45 -1.73 12.95
CA LYS A 124 -3.42 -1.96 14.41
C LYS A 124 -4.26 -3.15 14.85
N GLU A 125 -5.32 -3.47 14.11
CA GLU A 125 -6.17 -4.63 14.36
C GLU A 125 -5.61 -5.94 13.75
N THR A 126 -4.40 -5.91 13.18
CA THR A 126 -3.71 -7.07 12.63
C THR A 126 -2.40 -7.33 13.36
N ASP A 127 -1.84 -8.53 13.19
CA ASP A 127 -0.49 -8.85 13.68
C ASP A 127 0.63 -8.26 12.77
N ASN A 128 0.28 -7.46 11.75
CA ASN A 128 1.22 -6.92 10.79
C ASN A 128 1.85 -5.60 11.25
N LYS A 129 2.64 -5.66 12.33
CA LYS A 129 3.37 -4.50 12.86
C LYS A 129 4.36 -3.89 11.85
N ALA A 130 4.93 -4.71 10.97
CA ALA A 130 5.87 -4.23 9.96
C ALA A 130 5.21 -3.26 8.98
N SER A 131 4.05 -3.61 8.42
CA SER A 131 3.31 -2.71 7.52
C SER A 131 2.77 -1.47 8.25
N LEU A 132 2.35 -1.60 9.51
CA LEU A 132 1.97 -0.45 10.33
C LEU A 132 3.13 0.56 10.48
N LEU A 133 4.30 0.08 10.90
CA LEU A 133 5.49 0.92 11.08
C LEU A 133 5.93 1.55 9.77
N GLN A 134 5.93 0.79 8.68
CA GLN A 134 6.28 1.29 7.36
C GLN A 134 5.34 2.41 6.91
N LEU A 135 4.02 2.24 7.10
CA LEU A 135 3.03 3.25 6.75
C LEU A 135 3.24 4.52 7.58
N LEU A 136 3.36 4.40 8.91
CA LEU A 136 3.59 5.54 9.81
C LEU A 136 4.86 6.33 9.43
N LEU A 137 5.98 5.65 9.22
CA LEU A 137 7.24 6.28 8.79
C LEU A 137 7.09 6.98 7.43
N THR A 138 6.36 6.36 6.50
CA THR A 138 6.11 6.93 5.16
C THR A 138 5.27 8.19 5.24
N VAL A 139 4.16 8.16 5.98
CA VAL A 139 3.25 9.31 6.11
C VAL A 139 3.95 10.44 6.88
N ALA A 140 4.73 10.15 7.92
CA ALA A 140 5.54 11.15 8.60
C ALA A 140 6.47 11.90 7.63
N ARG A 141 7.20 11.16 6.77
CA ARG A 141 8.05 11.77 5.72
C ARG A 141 7.24 12.62 4.74
N MET A 142 6.06 12.15 4.34
CA MET A 142 5.17 12.87 3.42
C MET A 142 4.67 14.19 4.03
N GLU A 143 4.32 14.22 5.31
CA GLU A 143 3.93 15.46 6.01
C GLU A 143 5.09 16.46 6.11
N LEU A 144 6.32 16.00 6.35
CA LEU A 144 7.50 16.87 6.34
C LEU A 144 7.77 17.48 4.95
N MET A 145 7.51 16.75 3.87
CA MET A 145 7.59 17.31 2.50
C MET A 145 6.60 18.46 2.27
N LEU A 146 5.52 18.51 3.05
CA LEU A 146 4.53 19.60 3.04
C LEU A 146 4.82 20.67 4.11
N SER A 147 5.97 20.59 4.79
CA SER A 147 6.33 21.42 5.95
C SER A 147 5.32 21.34 7.12
N ARG A 148 4.54 20.25 7.21
CA ARG A 148 3.54 20.02 8.26
C ARG A 148 4.16 19.24 9.43
N MET A 149 4.96 19.91 10.25
CA MET A 149 5.76 19.27 11.31
C MET A 149 4.91 18.61 12.40
N GLU A 150 3.86 19.28 12.85
CA GLU A 150 2.95 18.73 13.87
C GLU A 150 2.26 17.46 13.37
N ALA A 151 1.82 17.47 12.10
CA ALA A 151 1.22 16.29 11.47
C ALA A 151 2.26 15.17 11.31
N SER A 152 3.51 15.47 10.95
CA SER A 152 4.57 14.45 10.93
C SER A 152 4.78 13.82 12.31
N GLU A 153 4.79 14.61 13.39
CA GLU A 153 5.02 14.09 14.75
C GLU A 153 3.89 13.15 15.18
N LYS A 154 2.63 13.46 14.82
CA LYS A 154 1.46 12.58 15.03
C LYS A 154 1.73 11.14 14.55
N TYR A 155 2.39 10.98 13.40
CA TYR A 155 2.70 9.66 12.83
C TYR A 155 4.01 9.06 13.36
N LEU A 156 4.97 9.89 13.76
CA LEU A 156 6.27 9.44 14.26
C LEU A 156 6.22 8.98 15.73
N ASP A 157 5.37 9.59 16.56
CA ASP A 157 5.24 9.27 17.98
C ASP A 157 4.91 7.78 18.26
N PRO A 158 3.92 7.16 17.58
CA PRO A 158 3.67 5.73 17.74
C PRO A 158 4.87 4.87 17.34
N VAL A 159 5.64 5.27 16.31
CA VAL A 159 6.84 4.55 15.86
C VAL A 159 7.92 4.58 16.94
N LYS A 160 8.18 5.75 17.54
CA LYS A 160 9.13 5.92 18.64
C LYS A 160 8.77 5.04 19.84
N LYS A 161 7.49 4.97 20.19
CA LYS A 161 7.00 4.10 21.26
C LYS A 161 7.24 2.62 20.95
N ILE A 162 6.84 2.16 19.77
CA ILE A 162 7.05 0.77 19.35
C ILE A 162 8.54 0.42 19.27
N CYS A 163 9.38 1.35 18.79
CA CYS A 163 10.83 1.16 18.72
C CYS A 163 11.42 0.87 20.12
N LYS A 164 11.04 1.66 21.13
CA LYS A 164 11.44 1.43 22.53
C LYS A 164 10.93 0.10 23.07
N ASP A 165 9.66 -0.24 22.80
CA ASP A 165 9.06 -1.50 23.24
C ASP A 165 9.77 -2.73 22.64
N LEU A 166 10.41 -2.57 21.47
CA LEU A 166 11.20 -3.61 20.79
C LEU A 166 12.69 -3.62 21.19
N GLY A 167 13.13 -2.75 22.11
CA GLY A 167 14.52 -2.66 22.53
C GLY A 167 15.44 -1.95 21.53
N ASP A 168 14.92 -0.88 20.91
CA ASP A 168 15.64 0.01 20.00
C ASP A 168 16.36 -0.69 18.83
N PRO A 169 15.62 -1.37 17.93
CA PRO A 169 16.22 -1.98 16.74
C PRO A 169 16.94 -0.94 15.88
N GLU A 170 18.20 -1.22 15.51
CA GLU A 170 19.10 -0.27 14.83
C GLU A 170 18.46 0.36 13.58
N ASP A 171 17.77 -0.43 12.76
CA ASP A 171 17.14 0.06 11.52
C ASP A 171 15.98 1.03 11.79
N LEU A 172 15.20 0.82 12.87
CA LEU A 172 14.12 1.73 13.25
C LEU A 172 14.69 3.02 13.85
N VAL A 173 15.71 2.92 14.69
CA VAL A 173 16.39 4.10 15.25
C VAL A 173 16.94 4.98 14.13
N LYS A 174 17.66 4.39 13.16
CA LYS A 174 18.15 5.11 11.98
C LYS A 174 17.02 5.77 11.19
N SER A 175 15.93 5.04 10.96
CA SER A 175 14.77 5.58 10.22
C SER A 175 14.12 6.77 10.91
N ILE A 176 14.03 6.75 12.25
CA ILE A 176 13.52 7.85 13.07
C ILE A 176 14.48 9.05 13.02
N GLU A 177 15.78 8.82 13.23
CA GLU A 177 16.79 9.88 13.19
C GLU A 177 16.86 10.59 11.82
N GLU A 178 16.69 9.84 10.73
CA GLU A 178 16.61 10.43 9.39
C GLU A 178 15.42 11.38 9.24
N ILE A 179 14.26 11.02 9.79
CA ILE A 179 13.05 11.84 9.74
C ILE A 179 13.23 13.09 10.61
N GLU A 180 13.81 12.95 11.80
CA GLU A 180 14.10 14.08 12.69
C GLU A 180 15.11 15.05 12.07
N LYS A 181 16.17 14.56 11.42
CA LYS A 181 17.11 15.42 10.67
C LYS A 181 16.42 16.20 9.55
N ILE A 182 15.48 15.58 8.84
CA ILE A 182 14.68 16.29 7.81
C ILE A 182 13.86 17.38 8.49
N LYS A 183 13.18 17.08 9.61
CA LYS A 183 12.39 18.05 10.36
C LYS A 183 13.23 19.28 10.79
N ASP A 184 14.40 19.05 11.37
CA ASP A 184 15.32 20.12 11.79
C ASP A 184 15.83 20.96 10.60
N SER A 185 15.98 20.34 9.42
CA SER A 185 16.38 21.08 8.21
C SER A 185 15.27 21.96 7.64
N VAL A 186 14.00 21.63 7.91
CA VAL A 186 12.83 22.41 7.49
C VAL A 186 12.58 23.57 8.47
N ASP A 187 13.06 23.48 9.71
CA ASP A 187 13.06 24.56 10.70
C ASP A 187 14.45 24.79 11.33
N PRO A 188 15.34 25.57 10.67
CA PRO A 188 16.65 25.86 11.24
C PRO A 188 16.61 26.77 12.49
N ASN A 189 15.44 27.29 12.90
CA ASN A 189 15.31 28.33 13.93
C ASN A 189 14.16 28.10 14.93
N GLY A 190 13.84 26.85 15.29
CA GLY A 190 12.79 26.54 16.27
C GLY A 190 12.73 27.45 17.48
#